data_AF-A0A1H8VKU6-F1
#
_entry.id   AF-A0A1H8VKU6-F1
#
_cell.length_a   1.000
_cell.length_b   1.000
_cell.length_c   1.000
_cell.angle_alpha   90.00
_cell.angle_beta   90.00
_cell.angle_gamma   90.00
#
_symmetry.space_group_name_H-M   'P 1'
#
loop_
_entity.id
_entity.type
_entity.pdbx_description
1 polymer ?
#
loop_
_entity_poly.entity_id
_entity_poly.type
_entity_poly.pdbx_seq_one_letter_code
_entity_poly.pdbx_strand_id
1 'polypeptide(L)'
;MNKEESLALYEKGMKAWNAWANDILAKKAELEENKQWQINTFRRGGLNNTTRDWVDVSSVNFPEHFFEEHADFSGFIFPYSVNFENATFSHFTDFIGATFNDSALFYGAIFNGHALFNIAKFGSVSVFGNTTFKAHTMFTKAIFRGNSSFDRAKFTENADFDGALFENSAVFDDTSFESHSSFIVIEGKSRFSFKHAKFHLAPDFNQAHFTEAPQFDDSDFSEALNRSRSESEGNISSNWRALKKLAIQGHDHERELIFFAAEIKSQRGKEDKAFPQPIKYLINNNNDALWPGDSRYWFGYFYQCFSDFGRSIMRPLSWWLGLGVRNLRVVYREVDRNKR
;
A
#
# COMPACT_ATOMS: atom_id res chain seq x y z
N MET A 1 14.49 29.53 6.38
CA MET A 1 13.52 30.45 6.99
C MET A 1 13.10 29.87 8.33
N ASN A 2 12.82 30.73 9.30
CA ASN A 2 12.06 30.31 10.47
C ASN A 2 10.59 30.05 10.10
N LYS A 3 9.75 29.70 11.08
CA LYS A 3 8.34 29.36 10.84
C LYS A 3 7.54 30.57 10.34
N GLU A 4 7.75 31.74 10.94
CA GLU A 4 7.04 32.98 10.59
C GLU A 4 7.37 33.43 9.17
N GLU A 5 8.64 33.38 8.79
CA GLU A 5 9.11 33.69 7.43
C GLU A 5 8.54 32.71 6.40
N SER A 6 8.48 31.42 6.74
CA SER A 6 7.92 30.40 5.86
C SER A 6 6.43 30.63 5.60
N LEU A 7 5.67 30.97 6.66
CA LEU A 7 4.25 31.30 6.56
C LEU A 7 4.02 32.59 5.76
N ALA A 8 4.78 33.66 6.05
CA ALA A 8 4.66 34.92 5.34
C ALA A 8 5.00 34.79 3.84
N LEU A 9 5.90 33.86 3.47
CA LEU A 9 6.15 33.56 2.05
C LEU A 9 5.04 32.71 1.44
N TYR A 10 4.52 31.73 2.19
CA TYR A 10 3.39 30.90 1.76
C TYR A 10 2.14 31.74 1.46
N GLU A 11 1.81 32.72 2.30
CA GLU A 11 0.68 33.64 2.11
C GLU A 11 0.76 34.47 0.83
N LYS A 12 1.97 34.69 0.28
CA LYS A 12 2.16 35.38 -1.01
C LYS A 12 1.80 34.50 -2.21
N GLY A 13 1.57 33.22 -2.00
CA GLY A 13 1.13 32.24 -2.99
C GLY A 13 2.24 31.66 -3.87
N MET A 14 1.86 30.64 -4.65
CA MET A 14 2.76 29.80 -5.46
C MET A 14 3.74 30.59 -6.34
N LYS A 15 3.30 31.69 -6.97
CA LYS A 15 4.16 32.47 -7.89
C LYS A 15 5.34 33.11 -7.16
N ALA A 16 5.08 33.76 -6.04
CA ALA A 16 6.12 34.38 -5.21
C ALA A 16 7.02 33.30 -4.59
N TRP A 17 6.42 32.21 -4.13
CA TRP A 17 7.15 31.06 -3.60
C TRP A 17 8.13 30.48 -4.62
N ASN A 18 7.66 30.14 -5.82
CA ASN A 18 8.49 29.51 -6.84
C ASN A 18 9.55 30.48 -7.40
N ALA A 19 9.26 31.79 -7.46
CA ALA A 19 10.26 32.79 -7.81
C ALA A 19 11.41 32.82 -6.77
N TRP A 20 11.06 32.85 -5.47
CA TRP A 20 12.04 32.74 -4.40
C TRP A 20 12.83 31.43 -4.45
N ALA A 21 12.15 30.29 -4.62
CA ALA A 21 12.79 28.98 -4.65
C ALA A 21 13.81 28.88 -5.79
N ASN A 22 13.47 29.40 -6.97
CA ASN A 22 14.38 29.43 -8.11
C ASN A 22 15.60 30.33 -7.88
N ASP A 23 15.44 31.49 -7.23
CA ASP A 23 16.57 32.35 -6.84
C ASP A 23 17.51 31.64 -5.85
N ILE A 24 16.94 30.94 -4.86
CA ILE A 24 17.71 30.13 -3.92
C ILE A 24 18.48 29.01 -4.64
N LEU A 25 17.85 28.32 -5.58
CA LEU A 25 18.52 27.28 -6.36
C LEU A 25 19.62 27.85 -7.27
N ALA A 26 19.41 29.03 -7.86
CA ALA A 26 20.45 29.73 -8.64
C ALA A 26 21.67 30.08 -7.77
N LYS A 27 21.44 30.63 -6.57
CA LYS A 27 22.52 30.91 -5.60
C LYS A 27 23.30 29.67 -5.21
N LYS A 28 22.63 28.51 -5.09
CA LYS A 28 23.33 27.24 -4.86
C LYS A 28 24.26 26.90 -6.02
N ALA A 29 23.76 27.01 -7.25
CA ALA A 29 24.56 26.72 -8.44
C ALA A 29 25.81 27.64 -8.53
N GLU A 30 25.68 28.92 -8.18
CA GLU A 30 26.82 29.85 -8.10
C GLU A 30 27.85 29.44 -7.02
N LEU A 31 27.39 29.00 -5.83
CA LEU A 31 28.28 28.49 -4.79
C LEU A 31 29.01 27.23 -5.22
N GLU A 32 28.35 26.35 -5.96
CA GLU A 32 28.94 25.12 -6.53
C GLU A 32 30.00 25.46 -7.60
N GLU A 33 29.69 26.38 -8.53
CA GLU A 33 30.61 26.84 -9.57
C GLU A 33 31.88 27.47 -8.98
N ASN A 34 31.70 28.29 -7.93
CA ASN A 34 32.81 28.93 -7.22
C ASN A 34 33.56 27.98 -6.26
N LYS A 35 33.20 26.69 -6.20
CA LYS A 35 33.75 25.68 -5.26
C LYS A 35 33.64 26.10 -3.78
N GLN A 36 32.67 26.94 -3.49
CA GLN A 36 32.34 27.41 -2.14
C GLN A 36 31.27 26.54 -1.49
N TRP A 37 30.56 25.71 -2.25
CA TRP A 37 29.59 24.78 -1.71
C TRP A 37 30.27 23.68 -0.89
N GLN A 38 30.07 23.71 0.43
CA GLN A 38 30.64 22.73 1.35
C GLN A 38 29.57 22.28 2.35
N ILE A 39 28.93 21.16 2.06
CA ILE A 39 27.88 20.60 2.92
C ILE A 39 28.36 19.33 3.61
N ASN A 40 28.04 19.21 4.90
CA ASN A 40 28.18 17.95 5.60
C ASN A 40 27.01 17.04 5.18
N THR A 41 27.28 15.98 4.43
CA THR A 41 26.24 15.05 3.97
C THR A 41 25.55 14.30 5.11
N PHE A 42 26.20 14.12 6.26
CA PHE A 42 25.63 13.43 7.43
C PHE A 42 24.77 14.35 8.30
N ARG A 43 25.24 15.56 8.60
CA ARG A 43 24.50 16.54 9.42
C ARG A 43 23.62 17.49 8.61
N ARG A 44 23.72 17.43 7.27
CA ARG A 44 23.03 18.31 6.30
C ARG A 44 23.14 19.80 6.61
N GLY A 45 24.24 20.19 7.25
CA GLY A 45 24.58 21.57 7.58
C GLY A 45 25.83 22.02 6.82
N GLY A 46 25.91 23.31 6.51
CA GLY A 46 27.08 23.89 5.85
C GLY A 46 28.34 23.80 6.71
N LEU A 47 29.46 23.44 6.11
CA LEU A 47 30.77 23.41 6.75
C LEU A 47 31.36 24.83 6.83
N ASN A 48 31.04 25.70 5.87
CA ASN A 48 31.40 27.11 5.88
C ASN A 48 30.17 28.02 6.12
N ASN A 49 30.43 29.30 6.38
CA ASN A 49 29.37 30.26 6.70
C ASN A 49 28.40 30.47 5.52
N THR A 50 28.91 30.60 4.28
CA THR A 50 28.06 30.83 3.10
C THR A 50 27.08 29.68 2.83
N THR A 51 27.52 28.43 2.98
CA THR A 51 26.64 27.27 2.85
C THR A 51 25.65 27.19 4.01
N ARG A 52 26.06 27.56 5.24
CA ARG A 52 25.13 27.62 6.38
C ARG A 52 24.05 28.67 6.16
N ASP A 53 24.43 29.89 5.78
CA ASP A 53 23.49 30.96 5.50
C ASP A 53 22.51 30.55 4.38
N TRP A 54 23.00 29.87 3.34
CA TRP A 54 22.15 29.32 2.28
C TRP A 54 21.18 28.25 2.80
N VAL A 55 21.66 27.29 3.62
CA VAL A 55 20.82 26.26 4.24
C VAL A 55 19.76 26.88 5.13
N ASP A 56 20.15 27.88 5.92
CA ASP A 56 19.28 28.57 6.86
C ASP A 56 18.17 29.31 6.13
N VAL A 57 18.43 29.97 4.99
CA VAL A 57 17.37 30.65 4.22
C VAL A 57 16.54 29.67 3.38
N SER A 58 17.15 28.62 2.81
CA SER A 58 16.48 27.67 1.90
C SER A 58 15.59 26.63 2.60
N SER A 59 15.86 26.34 3.86
CA SER A 59 15.04 25.42 4.66
C SER A 59 13.68 26.02 4.96
N VAL A 60 12.63 25.23 4.81
CA VAL A 60 11.24 25.66 5.02
C VAL A 60 10.69 24.96 6.25
N ASN A 61 10.07 25.71 7.16
CA ASN A 61 9.67 25.19 8.46
C ASN A 61 8.19 25.49 8.77
N PHE A 62 7.42 24.44 8.98
CA PHE A 62 6.05 24.45 9.50
C PHE A 62 5.85 23.45 10.66
N PRO A 63 6.82 23.24 11.58
CA PRO A 63 6.66 22.26 12.64
C PRO A 63 5.50 22.64 13.54
N GLU A 64 4.69 21.64 13.92
CA GLU A 64 3.54 21.77 14.82
C GLU A 64 2.54 22.86 14.37
N HIS A 65 2.55 23.24 13.09
CA HIS A 65 1.64 24.25 12.59
C HIS A 65 0.25 23.64 12.36
N PHE A 66 -0.78 24.39 12.73
CA PHE A 66 -2.17 24.06 12.47
C PHE A 66 -2.64 24.86 11.26
N PHE A 67 -2.76 24.20 10.12
CA PHE A 67 -3.38 24.78 8.92
C PHE A 67 -4.89 24.71 9.11
N GLU A 68 -5.49 25.84 9.50
CA GLU A 68 -6.92 25.97 9.83
C GLU A 68 -7.83 25.79 8.63
N GLU A 69 -7.34 26.14 7.44
CA GLU A 69 -8.07 26.17 6.18
C GLU A 69 -7.45 25.18 5.17
N HIS A 70 -8.00 25.14 3.96
CA HIS A 70 -7.39 24.44 2.84
C HIS A 70 -5.92 24.88 2.63
N ALA A 71 -4.99 23.92 2.70
CA ALA A 71 -3.58 24.17 2.46
C ALA A 71 -3.20 23.74 1.03
N ASP A 72 -2.81 24.72 0.20
CA ASP A 72 -2.48 24.52 -1.20
C ASP A 72 -0.98 24.73 -1.45
N PHE A 73 -0.27 23.62 -1.65
CA PHE A 73 1.13 23.55 -2.08
C PHE A 73 1.26 22.95 -3.49
N SER A 74 0.19 22.95 -4.29
CA SER A 74 0.20 22.40 -5.65
C SER A 74 1.24 23.12 -6.51
N GLY A 75 2.15 22.35 -7.12
CA GLY A 75 3.23 22.88 -7.95
C GLY A 75 4.30 23.70 -7.21
N PHE A 76 4.31 23.73 -5.87
CA PHE A 76 5.34 24.42 -5.10
C PHE A 76 6.71 23.73 -5.25
N ILE A 77 7.77 24.53 -5.32
CA ILE A 77 9.16 24.06 -5.32
C ILE A 77 9.76 24.34 -3.95
N PHE A 78 10.12 23.28 -3.22
CA PHE A 78 10.90 23.38 -1.99
C PHE A 78 12.37 23.19 -2.37
N PRO A 79 13.20 24.25 -2.31
CA PRO A 79 14.56 24.22 -2.85
C PRO A 79 15.52 23.37 -1.99
N TYR A 80 15.19 23.18 -0.72
CA TYR A 80 15.93 22.37 0.23
C TYR A 80 14.96 21.64 1.19
N SER A 81 15.40 21.33 2.42
CA SER A 81 14.61 20.58 3.39
C SER A 81 13.34 21.33 3.78
N VAL A 82 12.21 20.61 3.83
CA VAL A 82 10.95 21.10 4.39
C VAL A 82 10.51 20.28 5.60
N ASN A 83 10.07 20.97 6.64
CA ASN A 83 9.63 20.37 7.90
C ASN A 83 8.14 20.66 8.15
N PHE A 84 7.32 19.62 8.10
CA PHE A 84 5.90 19.57 8.51
C PHE A 84 5.71 18.61 9.71
N GLU A 85 6.75 18.37 10.52
CA GLU A 85 6.68 17.47 11.66
C GLU A 85 5.58 17.91 12.64
N ASN A 86 4.74 16.95 13.04
CA ASN A 86 3.57 17.17 13.89
C ASN A 86 2.61 18.27 13.40
N ALA A 87 2.71 18.69 12.13
CA ALA A 87 1.77 19.64 11.55
C ALA A 87 0.38 18.99 11.41
N THR A 88 -0.66 19.78 11.60
CA THR A 88 -2.04 19.34 11.45
C THR A 88 -2.71 20.14 10.35
N PHE A 89 -3.28 19.43 9.38
CA PHE A 89 -4.08 19.98 8.31
C PHE A 89 -5.55 19.67 8.61
N SER A 90 -6.36 20.68 8.93
CA SER A 90 -7.77 20.51 9.32
C SER A 90 -8.67 20.11 8.15
N HIS A 91 -8.31 20.53 6.93
CA HIS A 91 -9.09 20.36 5.72
C HIS A 91 -8.27 19.66 4.62
N PHE A 92 -8.74 19.80 3.39
CA PHE A 92 -8.08 19.30 2.19
C PHE A 92 -6.68 19.89 2.05
N THR A 93 -5.69 19.07 1.70
CA THR A 93 -4.32 19.49 1.46
C THR A 93 -3.84 19.03 0.09
N ASP A 94 -3.33 19.99 -0.69
CA ASP A 94 -2.86 19.75 -2.05
C ASP A 94 -1.34 19.90 -2.14
N PHE A 95 -0.66 18.85 -2.59
CA PHE A 95 0.76 18.80 -2.96
C PHE A 95 0.93 18.28 -4.40
N ILE A 96 -0.11 18.38 -5.24
CA ILE A 96 -0.10 17.86 -6.61
C ILE A 96 1.03 18.53 -7.38
N GLY A 97 1.93 17.72 -7.94
CA GLY A 97 3.09 18.20 -8.70
C GLY A 97 4.11 19.00 -7.89
N ALA A 98 4.00 19.06 -6.56
CA ALA A 98 4.99 19.69 -5.70
C ALA A 98 6.36 19.01 -5.86
N THR A 99 7.43 19.79 -5.82
CA THR A 99 8.81 19.30 -5.95
C THR A 99 9.59 19.58 -4.67
N PHE A 100 9.96 18.53 -3.97
CA PHE A 100 10.81 18.56 -2.79
C PHE A 100 12.23 18.20 -3.20
N ASN A 101 13.12 19.18 -3.39
CA ASN A 101 14.46 18.92 -3.92
C ASN A 101 15.39 18.24 -2.90
N ASP A 102 15.10 18.35 -1.61
CA ASP A 102 15.80 17.64 -0.53
C ASP A 102 14.78 16.91 0.37
N SER A 103 15.03 16.83 1.68
CA SER A 103 14.17 16.11 2.60
C SER A 103 12.79 16.73 2.77
N ALA A 104 11.77 15.87 2.81
CA ALA A 104 10.42 16.26 3.16
C ALA A 104 9.98 15.47 4.41
N LEU A 105 9.82 16.18 5.53
CA LEU A 105 9.53 15.59 6.82
C LEU A 105 8.07 15.86 7.18
N PHE A 106 7.26 14.82 7.22
CA PHE A 106 5.86 14.80 7.64
C PHE A 106 5.66 13.93 8.89
N TYR A 107 6.74 13.64 9.62
CA TYR A 107 6.70 12.74 10.76
C TYR A 107 5.67 13.22 11.79
N GLY A 108 4.76 12.34 12.20
CA GLY A 108 3.70 12.66 13.16
C GLY A 108 2.63 13.63 12.65
N ALA A 109 2.66 14.04 11.37
CA ALA A 109 1.66 14.94 10.81
C ALA A 109 0.26 14.30 10.78
N ILE A 110 -0.78 15.14 10.82
CA ILE A 110 -2.18 14.71 10.78
C ILE A 110 -2.90 15.40 9.63
N PHE A 111 -3.42 14.63 8.69
CA PHE A 111 -4.26 15.09 7.60
C PHE A 111 -5.71 14.71 7.91
N ASN A 112 -6.53 15.69 8.30
CA ASN A 112 -7.94 15.45 8.63
C ASN A 112 -8.84 15.42 7.36
N GLY A 113 -8.48 16.17 6.32
CA GLY A 113 -9.09 16.09 5.00
C GLY A 113 -8.28 15.24 4.01
N HIS A 114 -8.72 15.22 2.75
CA HIS A 114 -7.99 14.52 1.68
C HIS A 114 -6.58 15.09 1.53
N ALA A 115 -5.59 14.22 1.30
CA ALA A 115 -4.20 14.62 1.11
C ALA A 115 -3.72 14.15 -0.27
N LEU A 116 -3.49 15.11 -1.18
CA LEU A 116 -3.17 14.82 -2.57
C LEU A 116 -1.69 15.10 -2.88
N PHE A 117 -0.92 14.04 -3.09
CA PHE A 117 0.49 14.07 -3.50
C PHE A 117 0.68 13.57 -4.94
N ASN A 118 -0.36 13.65 -5.77
CA ASN A 118 -0.32 13.13 -7.14
C ASN A 118 0.82 13.80 -7.92
N ILE A 119 1.68 13.01 -8.56
CA ILE A 119 2.81 13.51 -9.38
C ILE A 119 3.84 14.32 -8.56
N ALA A 120 3.76 14.31 -7.22
CA ALA A 120 4.74 14.95 -6.37
C ALA A 120 6.12 14.27 -6.52
N LYS A 121 7.19 15.05 -6.40
CA LYS A 121 8.57 14.57 -6.57
C LYS A 121 9.35 14.77 -5.28
N PHE A 122 9.75 13.68 -4.66
CA PHE A 122 10.63 13.66 -3.49
C PHE A 122 12.05 13.34 -3.93
N GLY A 123 12.91 14.35 -3.95
CA GLY A 123 14.28 14.29 -4.48
C GLY A 123 15.28 13.57 -3.58
N SER A 124 14.98 13.49 -2.28
CA SER A 124 15.83 12.85 -1.28
C SER A 124 14.95 12.06 -0.29
N VAL A 125 15.31 12.03 1.00
CA VAL A 125 14.60 11.28 2.04
C VAL A 125 13.24 11.92 2.33
N SER A 126 12.17 11.13 2.21
CA SER A 126 10.81 11.53 2.61
C SER A 126 10.32 10.71 3.80
N VAL A 127 9.85 11.37 4.84
CA VAL A 127 9.43 10.72 6.10
C VAL A 127 7.97 11.03 6.40
N PHE A 128 7.12 10.04 6.26
CA PHE A 128 5.70 9.99 6.65
C PHE A 128 5.50 9.04 7.85
N GLY A 129 6.56 8.85 8.63
CA GLY A 129 6.53 7.99 9.81
C GLY A 129 5.56 8.54 10.86
N ASN A 130 4.75 7.67 11.45
CA ASN A 130 3.75 8.03 12.46
C ASN A 130 2.71 9.07 11.97
N THR A 131 2.59 9.29 10.66
CA THR A 131 1.62 10.20 10.04
C THR A 131 0.23 9.57 10.05
N THR A 132 -0.81 10.34 10.35
CA THR A 132 -2.21 9.89 10.28
C THR A 132 -2.95 10.59 9.15
N PHE A 133 -3.41 9.81 8.18
CA PHE A 133 -4.28 10.24 7.10
C PHE A 133 -5.71 9.78 7.40
N LYS A 134 -6.60 10.73 7.75
CA LYS A 134 -7.98 10.45 8.16
C LYS A 134 -8.97 10.37 7.00
N ALA A 135 -8.56 10.81 5.81
CA ALA A 135 -9.37 10.78 4.61
C ALA A 135 -8.56 10.20 3.45
N HIS A 136 -9.19 10.08 2.29
CA HIS A 136 -8.58 9.48 1.11
C HIS A 136 -7.30 10.22 0.71
N THR A 137 -6.22 9.47 0.58
CA THR A 137 -4.87 9.95 0.29
C THR A 137 -4.39 9.40 -1.04
N MET A 138 -3.78 10.25 -1.85
CA MET A 138 -3.31 9.87 -3.19
C MET A 138 -1.84 10.22 -3.39
N PHE A 139 -1.02 9.23 -3.67
CA PHE A 139 0.36 9.31 -4.14
C PHE A 139 0.49 8.86 -5.60
N THR A 140 -0.60 8.95 -6.38
CA THR A 140 -0.64 8.48 -7.77
C THR A 140 0.47 9.11 -8.59
N LYS A 141 1.32 8.28 -9.22
CA LYS A 141 2.48 8.71 -10.02
C LYS A 141 3.48 9.59 -9.27
N ALA A 142 3.48 9.58 -7.94
CA ALA A 142 4.51 10.24 -7.15
C ALA A 142 5.85 9.55 -7.37
N ILE A 143 6.93 10.33 -7.32
CA ILE A 143 8.30 9.84 -7.54
C ILE A 143 9.10 10.06 -6.27
N PHE A 144 9.60 8.97 -5.70
CA PHE A 144 10.46 8.96 -4.53
C PHE A 144 11.87 8.53 -4.92
N ARG A 145 12.79 9.49 -5.02
CA ARG A 145 14.17 9.25 -5.45
C ARG A 145 15.07 8.75 -4.33
N GLY A 146 14.83 9.24 -3.11
CA GLY A 146 15.55 8.83 -1.91
C GLY A 146 14.82 7.78 -1.09
N ASN A 147 15.32 7.51 0.11
CA ASN A 147 14.67 6.59 1.04
C ASN A 147 13.33 7.17 1.50
N SER A 148 12.29 6.35 1.46
CA SER A 148 10.92 6.73 1.81
C SER A 148 10.46 5.92 3.01
N SER A 149 10.04 6.59 4.08
CA SER A 149 9.50 5.93 5.26
C SER A 149 8.04 6.32 5.45
N PHE A 150 7.17 5.34 5.58
CA PHE A 150 5.78 5.44 6.01
C PHE A 150 5.59 4.59 7.28
N ASP A 151 6.67 4.37 8.04
CA ASP A 151 6.66 3.51 9.22
C ASP A 151 5.61 3.96 10.24
N ARG A 152 4.75 3.05 10.70
CA ARG A 152 3.64 3.35 11.62
C ARG A 152 2.66 4.40 11.09
N ALA A 153 2.63 4.65 9.79
CA ALA A 153 1.60 5.50 9.20
C ALA A 153 0.22 4.83 9.34
N LYS A 154 -0.81 5.65 9.41
CA LYS A 154 -2.20 5.21 9.51
C LYS A 154 -3.03 5.81 8.38
N PHE A 155 -3.57 4.96 7.52
CA PHE A 155 -4.53 5.33 6.48
C PHE A 155 -5.91 4.81 6.87
N THR A 156 -6.79 5.70 7.34
CA THR A 156 -8.14 5.29 7.80
C THR A 156 -9.10 5.06 6.63
N GLU A 157 -8.91 5.82 5.55
CA GLU A 157 -9.66 5.72 4.30
C GLU A 157 -8.76 5.22 3.17
N ASN A 158 -9.22 5.31 1.92
CA ASN A 158 -8.47 4.80 0.77
C ASN A 158 -7.07 5.41 0.66
N ALA A 159 -6.09 4.60 0.24
CA ALA A 159 -4.71 5.03 0.02
C ALA A 159 -4.23 4.54 -1.35
N ASP A 160 -4.03 5.46 -2.29
CA ASP A 160 -3.68 5.13 -3.67
C ASP A 160 -2.22 5.49 -3.96
N PHE A 161 -1.40 4.49 -4.26
CA PHE A 161 0.00 4.62 -4.69
C PHE A 161 0.19 4.23 -6.16
N ASP A 162 -0.89 4.29 -6.95
CA ASP A 162 -0.91 3.79 -8.31
C ASP A 162 0.12 4.48 -9.21
N GLY A 163 0.94 3.69 -9.89
CA GLY A 163 2.01 4.17 -10.76
C GLY A 163 3.11 4.94 -10.01
N ALA A 164 3.15 4.92 -8.68
CA ALA A 164 4.23 5.54 -7.93
C ALA A 164 5.57 4.81 -8.21
N LEU A 165 6.65 5.58 -8.20
CA LEU A 165 8.01 5.08 -8.42
C LEU A 165 8.85 5.31 -7.16
N PHE A 166 9.37 4.22 -6.60
CA PHE A 166 10.32 4.22 -5.49
C PHE A 166 11.69 3.78 -6.00
N GLU A 167 12.59 4.75 -6.21
CA GLU A 167 13.93 4.47 -6.76
C GLU A 167 14.89 3.90 -5.71
N ASN A 168 14.61 4.14 -4.43
CA ASN A 168 15.39 3.62 -3.31
C ASN A 168 14.47 2.91 -2.30
N SER A 169 14.99 2.62 -1.10
CA SER A 169 14.26 1.85 -0.08
C SER A 169 12.94 2.53 0.29
N ALA A 170 11.86 1.75 0.30
CA ALA A 170 10.54 2.16 0.76
C ALA A 170 10.09 1.27 1.93
N VAL A 171 9.73 1.89 3.04
CA VAL A 171 9.39 1.20 4.30
C VAL A 171 7.98 1.57 4.72
N PHE A 172 7.09 0.59 4.75
CA PHE A 172 5.71 0.65 5.25
C PHE A 172 5.54 -0.26 6.47
N ASP A 173 6.62 -0.44 7.24
CA ASP A 173 6.60 -1.29 8.43
C ASP A 173 5.65 -0.70 9.48
N ASP A 174 4.95 -1.56 10.23
CA ASP A 174 3.92 -1.20 11.21
C ASP A 174 2.76 -0.31 10.66
N THR A 175 2.62 -0.17 9.34
CA THR A 175 1.59 0.66 8.72
C THR A 175 0.21 0.01 8.84
N SER A 176 -0.83 0.81 9.08
CA SER A 176 -2.22 0.33 9.10
C SER A 176 -3.02 0.90 7.94
N PHE A 177 -3.52 0.03 7.06
CA PHE A 177 -4.49 0.35 6.01
C PHE A 177 -5.87 -0.15 6.43
N GLU A 178 -6.71 0.77 6.92
CA GLU A 178 -8.05 0.43 7.46
C GLU A 178 -9.13 0.26 6.36
N SER A 179 -8.85 0.77 5.15
CA SER A 179 -9.72 0.68 3.97
C SER A 179 -8.95 0.16 2.74
N HIS A 180 -9.38 0.50 1.52
CA HIS A 180 -8.74 0.07 0.29
C HIS A 180 -7.33 0.67 0.15
N SER A 181 -6.36 -0.15 -0.22
CA SER A 181 -5.00 0.29 -0.55
C SER A 181 -4.65 -0.21 -1.93
N SER A 182 -4.26 0.73 -2.79
CA SER A 182 -3.95 0.46 -4.20
C SER A 182 -2.49 0.76 -4.50
N PHE A 183 -1.85 -0.18 -5.19
CA PHE A 183 -0.45 -0.17 -5.60
C PHE A 183 -0.35 -0.65 -7.06
N ILE A 184 -1.31 -0.28 -7.90
CA ILE A 184 -1.41 -0.73 -9.29
C ILE A 184 -0.25 -0.11 -10.09
N VAL A 185 0.49 -0.92 -10.84
CA VAL A 185 1.62 -0.44 -11.68
C VAL A 185 2.70 0.30 -10.85
N ILE A 186 2.77 0.08 -9.53
CA ILE A 186 3.86 0.60 -8.71
C ILE A 186 5.20 0.02 -9.17
N GLU A 187 6.26 0.80 -9.09
CA GLU A 187 7.63 0.34 -9.35
C GLU A 187 8.51 0.56 -8.10
N GLY A 188 9.01 -0.53 -7.52
CA GLY A 188 10.02 -0.50 -6.45
C GLY A 188 11.37 -1.00 -6.94
N LYS A 189 12.36 -0.12 -7.06
CA LYS A 189 13.69 -0.46 -7.61
C LYS A 189 14.65 -1.08 -6.59
N SER A 190 14.36 -0.93 -5.30
CA SER A 190 15.18 -1.38 -4.17
C SER A 190 14.31 -2.07 -3.12
N ARG A 191 14.80 -2.18 -1.88
CA ARG A 191 14.08 -2.77 -0.75
C ARG A 191 12.69 -2.16 -0.58
N PHE A 192 11.68 -3.00 -0.56
CA PHE A 192 10.29 -2.62 -0.27
C PHE A 192 9.77 -3.48 0.89
N SER A 193 9.27 -2.84 1.95
CA SER A 193 8.97 -3.52 3.23
C SER A 193 7.58 -3.15 3.74
N PHE A 194 6.83 -4.14 4.19
CA PHE A 194 5.50 -4.05 4.82
C PHE A 194 5.46 -4.86 6.12
N LYS A 195 6.58 -4.94 6.86
CA LYS A 195 6.67 -5.79 8.05
C LYS A 195 5.69 -5.34 9.11
N HIS A 196 4.99 -6.26 9.75
CA HIS A 196 3.94 -5.93 10.74
C HIS A 196 2.81 -5.02 10.22
N ALA A 197 2.74 -4.76 8.90
CA ALA A 197 1.69 -3.94 8.33
C ALA A 197 0.33 -4.66 8.45
N LYS A 198 -0.72 -3.88 8.66
CA LYS A 198 -2.09 -4.39 8.82
C LYS A 198 -2.94 -3.98 7.63
N PHE A 199 -3.56 -4.98 7.00
CA PHE A 199 -4.44 -4.78 5.85
C PHE A 199 -5.86 -5.25 6.19
N HIS A 200 -6.80 -4.31 6.29
CA HIS A 200 -8.21 -4.63 6.54
C HIS A 200 -8.90 -5.19 5.28
N LEU A 201 -8.43 -4.80 4.09
CA LEU A 201 -8.85 -5.31 2.79
C LEU A 201 -7.62 -5.79 2.00
N ALA A 202 -7.83 -6.68 1.03
CA ALA A 202 -6.75 -7.19 0.19
C ALA A 202 -6.16 -6.04 -0.66
N PRO A 203 -4.88 -5.65 -0.48
CA PRO A 203 -4.26 -4.58 -1.25
C PRO A 203 -4.18 -4.95 -2.74
N ASP A 204 -4.35 -3.95 -3.61
CA ASP A 204 -4.23 -4.15 -5.04
C ASP A 204 -2.78 -3.96 -5.51
N PHE A 205 -2.13 -5.06 -5.90
CA PHE A 205 -0.79 -5.06 -6.52
C PHE A 205 -0.82 -5.45 -8.00
N ASN A 206 -1.94 -5.22 -8.70
CA ASN A 206 -2.08 -5.57 -10.10
C ASN A 206 -1.03 -4.83 -10.93
N GLN A 207 -0.23 -5.60 -11.70
CA GLN A 207 0.89 -5.10 -12.51
C GLN A 207 2.00 -4.37 -11.71
N ALA A 208 2.04 -4.53 -10.39
CA ALA A 208 3.16 -4.04 -9.59
C ALA A 208 4.48 -4.70 -10.02
N HIS A 209 5.55 -3.93 -10.04
CA HIS A 209 6.90 -4.39 -10.36
C HIS A 209 7.86 -4.07 -9.23
N PHE A 210 8.56 -5.09 -8.73
CA PHE A 210 9.60 -4.93 -7.74
C PHE A 210 10.86 -5.67 -8.19
N THR A 211 12.03 -5.02 -8.09
CA THR A 211 13.33 -5.64 -8.38
C THR A 211 13.55 -6.88 -7.50
N GLU A 212 13.21 -6.76 -6.22
CA GLU A 212 13.19 -7.85 -5.23
C GLU A 212 11.78 -7.96 -4.66
N ALA A 213 11.36 -9.15 -4.27
CA ALA A 213 10.02 -9.33 -3.72
C ALA A 213 9.83 -8.46 -2.45
N PRO A 214 8.69 -7.75 -2.32
CA PRO A 214 8.42 -6.96 -1.13
C PRO A 214 8.31 -7.86 0.11
N GLN A 215 8.88 -7.39 1.22
CA GLN A 215 8.87 -8.13 2.49
C GLN A 215 7.54 -7.91 3.18
N PHE A 216 6.87 -8.99 3.57
CA PHE A 216 5.62 -8.92 4.33
C PHE A 216 5.74 -9.58 5.71
N ASP A 217 6.94 -9.86 6.22
CA ASP A 217 7.13 -10.58 7.50
C ASP A 217 6.18 -10.08 8.60
N ASP A 218 5.43 -11.01 9.21
CA ASP A 218 4.44 -10.73 10.26
C ASP A 218 3.33 -9.70 9.92
N SER A 219 3.10 -9.38 8.63
CA SER A 219 1.94 -8.58 8.23
C SER A 219 0.62 -9.31 8.53
N ASP A 220 -0.38 -8.55 8.98
CA ASP A 220 -1.70 -9.05 9.31
C ASP A 220 -2.69 -8.86 8.14
N PHE A 221 -3.18 -9.99 7.62
CA PHE A 221 -4.26 -10.06 6.62
C PHE A 221 -5.54 -10.69 7.18
N SER A 222 -5.63 -10.93 8.50
CA SER A 222 -6.72 -11.69 9.12
C SER A 222 -8.10 -11.10 8.81
N GLU A 223 -8.23 -9.78 8.87
CA GLU A 223 -9.47 -9.09 8.53
C GLU A 223 -9.77 -9.16 7.02
N ALA A 224 -8.78 -8.92 6.16
CA ALA A 224 -8.92 -9.06 4.72
C ALA A 224 -9.37 -10.47 4.32
N LEU A 225 -8.81 -11.51 4.96
CA LEU A 225 -9.16 -12.91 4.73
C LEU A 225 -10.59 -13.24 5.17
N ASN A 226 -11.05 -12.65 6.28
CA ASN A 226 -12.43 -12.80 6.75
C ASN A 226 -13.43 -12.12 5.82
N ARG A 227 -13.07 -10.95 5.28
CA ARG A 227 -13.90 -10.15 4.37
C ARG A 227 -13.88 -10.65 2.92
N SER A 228 -13.04 -11.62 2.57
CA SER A 228 -12.90 -12.19 1.21
C SER A 228 -14.21 -12.77 0.62
N ARG A 229 -15.23 -13.02 1.44
CA ARG A 229 -16.57 -13.48 1.01
C ARG A 229 -17.57 -12.34 0.74
N SER A 230 -17.25 -11.10 1.14
CA SER A 230 -18.16 -9.96 1.08
C SER A 230 -18.31 -9.40 -0.34
N GLU A 231 -19.52 -8.96 -0.67
CA GLU A 231 -19.95 -8.42 -1.96
C GLU A 231 -19.40 -7.00 -2.24
N SER A 232 -18.12 -6.73 -1.98
CA SER A 232 -17.55 -5.43 -2.37
C SER A 232 -17.27 -5.40 -3.88
N GLU A 233 -17.67 -4.30 -4.49
CA GLU A 233 -17.42 -3.89 -5.88
C GLU A 233 -15.90 -3.85 -6.11
N GLY A 234 -15.40 -4.80 -6.92
CA GLY A 234 -13.97 -4.94 -7.19
C GLY A 234 -13.57 -6.40 -7.40
N ASN A 235 -12.58 -6.64 -8.26
CA ASN A 235 -12.07 -7.98 -8.52
C ASN A 235 -11.13 -8.42 -7.39
N ILE A 236 -11.64 -8.67 -6.18
CA ILE A 236 -10.85 -9.13 -5.02
C ILE A 236 -9.98 -10.35 -5.36
N SER A 237 -10.41 -11.19 -6.32
CA SER A 237 -9.62 -12.34 -6.78
C SER A 237 -8.32 -11.92 -7.48
N SER A 238 -8.29 -10.81 -8.21
CA SER A 238 -7.06 -10.31 -8.84
C SER A 238 -6.08 -9.79 -7.79
N ASN A 239 -6.56 -9.17 -6.71
CA ASN A 239 -5.71 -8.72 -5.59
C ASN A 239 -5.02 -9.90 -4.92
N TRP A 240 -5.76 -10.95 -4.57
CA TRP A 240 -5.17 -12.18 -4.00
C TRP A 240 -4.22 -12.88 -4.99
N ARG A 241 -4.55 -12.87 -6.28
CA ARG A 241 -3.69 -13.43 -7.32
C ARG A 241 -2.36 -12.67 -7.45
N ALA A 242 -2.41 -11.33 -7.36
CA ALA A 242 -1.22 -10.49 -7.38
C ALA A 242 -0.34 -10.76 -6.15
N LEU A 243 -0.93 -10.78 -4.95
CA LEU A 243 -0.24 -11.13 -3.71
C LEU A 243 0.41 -12.52 -3.76
N LYS A 244 -0.31 -13.51 -4.30
CA LYS A 244 0.24 -14.85 -4.53
C LYS A 244 1.47 -14.82 -5.43
N LYS A 245 1.44 -14.07 -6.53
CA LYS A 245 2.61 -13.91 -7.42
C LYS A 245 3.81 -13.30 -6.70
N LEU A 246 3.58 -12.30 -5.84
CA LEU A 246 4.63 -11.69 -5.02
C LEU A 246 5.20 -12.67 -3.99
N ALA A 247 4.35 -13.47 -3.34
CA ALA A 247 4.79 -14.51 -2.42
C ALA A 247 5.66 -15.58 -3.12
N ILE A 248 5.28 -15.98 -4.34
CA ILE A 248 6.09 -16.88 -5.17
C ILE A 248 7.45 -16.25 -5.52
N GLN A 249 7.45 -14.98 -5.95
CA GLN A 249 8.69 -14.24 -6.23
C GLN A 249 9.61 -14.19 -5.01
N GLY A 250 9.05 -14.04 -3.81
CA GLY A 250 9.78 -13.99 -2.54
C GLY A 250 10.06 -15.35 -1.90
N HIS A 251 9.68 -16.46 -2.54
CA HIS A 251 9.76 -17.82 -1.98
C HIS A 251 9.06 -17.99 -0.61
N ASP A 252 7.99 -17.23 -0.35
CA ASP A 252 7.14 -17.37 0.83
C ASP A 252 6.02 -18.38 0.56
N HIS A 253 6.33 -19.65 0.75
CA HIS A 253 5.40 -20.77 0.50
C HIS A 253 4.18 -20.75 1.44
N GLU A 254 4.33 -20.23 2.66
CA GLU A 254 3.21 -20.18 3.59
C GLU A 254 2.14 -19.21 3.06
N ARG A 255 2.56 -18.00 2.69
CA ARG A 255 1.67 -16.97 2.15
C ARG A 255 1.15 -17.30 0.77
N GLU A 256 1.96 -17.95 -0.06
CA GLU A 256 1.51 -18.48 -1.35
C GLU A 256 0.23 -19.32 -1.16
N LEU A 257 0.23 -20.23 -0.18
CA LEU A 257 -0.94 -21.05 0.15
C LEU A 257 -2.10 -20.23 0.74
N ILE A 258 -1.84 -19.24 1.61
CA ILE A 258 -2.88 -18.34 2.15
C ILE A 258 -3.59 -17.62 1.02
N PHE A 259 -2.81 -16.95 0.17
CA PHE A 259 -3.32 -16.09 -0.88
C PHE A 259 -4.01 -16.91 -1.97
N PHE A 260 -3.51 -18.11 -2.27
CA PHE A 260 -4.22 -19.05 -3.15
C PHE A 260 -5.57 -19.49 -2.57
N ALA A 261 -5.61 -19.85 -1.29
CA ALA A 261 -6.86 -20.19 -0.62
C ALA A 261 -7.85 -19.01 -0.64
N ALA A 262 -7.36 -17.79 -0.41
CA ALA A 262 -8.15 -16.58 -0.44
C ALA A 262 -8.67 -16.24 -1.85
N GLU A 263 -7.85 -16.41 -2.89
CA GLU A 263 -8.25 -16.27 -4.30
C GLU A 263 -9.43 -17.20 -4.62
N ILE A 264 -9.30 -18.51 -4.36
CA ILE A 264 -10.37 -19.48 -4.62
C ILE A 264 -11.63 -19.15 -3.82
N LYS A 265 -11.49 -18.78 -2.54
CA LYS A 265 -12.64 -18.40 -1.70
C LYS A 265 -13.38 -17.18 -2.27
N SER A 266 -12.66 -16.19 -2.79
CA SER A 266 -13.23 -14.95 -3.32
C SER A 266 -14.03 -15.11 -4.61
N GLN A 267 -13.73 -16.15 -5.41
CA GLN A 267 -14.41 -16.43 -6.68
C GLN A 267 -15.76 -17.16 -6.49
N ARG A 268 -15.95 -17.82 -5.34
CA ARG A 268 -17.16 -18.62 -5.06
C ARG A 268 -18.41 -17.76 -4.96
N GLY A 269 -19.45 -18.14 -5.71
CA GLY A 269 -20.71 -17.43 -5.76
C GLY A 269 -20.69 -16.19 -6.67
N LYS A 270 -19.51 -15.70 -7.08
CA LYS A 270 -19.35 -14.64 -8.08
C LYS A 270 -19.18 -15.24 -9.48
N GLU A 271 -17.98 -15.72 -9.79
CA GLU A 271 -17.63 -16.34 -11.06
C GLU A 271 -17.99 -17.83 -11.08
N ASP A 272 -17.77 -18.51 -9.94
CA ASP A 272 -18.05 -19.94 -9.79
C ASP A 272 -19.44 -20.12 -9.15
N LYS A 273 -20.44 -20.48 -9.95
CA LYS A 273 -21.81 -20.69 -9.46
C LYS A 273 -22.00 -22.11 -8.94
N ALA A 274 -22.58 -22.25 -7.75
CA ALA A 274 -22.85 -23.55 -7.12
C ALA A 274 -23.90 -24.38 -7.87
N PHE A 275 -24.83 -23.71 -8.58
CA PHE A 275 -25.99 -24.31 -9.23
C PHE A 275 -26.32 -23.65 -10.58
N PRO A 276 -27.04 -24.35 -11.47
CA PRO A 276 -27.53 -23.84 -12.76
C PRO A 276 -28.26 -22.50 -12.67
N GLN A 277 -28.19 -21.67 -13.71
CA GLN A 277 -29.00 -20.45 -13.85
C GLN A 277 -29.96 -20.50 -15.05
N PRO A 278 -30.99 -21.37 -15.03
CA PRO A 278 -31.81 -21.67 -16.20
C PRO A 278 -32.66 -20.46 -16.63
N ILE A 279 -33.15 -19.66 -15.68
CA ILE A 279 -33.97 -18.47 -15.97
C ILE A 279 -33.16 -17.38 -16.68
N LYS A 280 -31.91 -17.14 -16.29
CA LYS A 280 -31.05 -16.14 -16.94
C LYS A 280 -30.68 -16.54 -18.38
N TYR A 281 -30.37 -17.82 -18.59
CA TYR A 281 -30.10 -18.38 -19.91
C TYR A 281 -31.32 -18.26 -20.85
N LEU A 282 -32.52 -18.47 -20.33
CA LEU A 282 -33.76 -18.37 -21.12
C LEU A 282 -34.14 -16.93 -21.49
N ILE A 283 -33.70 -15.92 -20.72
CA ILE A 283 -34.05 -14.51 -20.93
C ILE A 283 -33.00 -13.79 -21.78
N ASN A 284 -31.71 -14.04 -21.53
CA ASN A 284 -30.62 -13.51 -22.33
C ASN A 284 -30.21 -14.58 -23.36
N ASN A 285 -30.71 -14.47 -24.59
CA ASN A 285 -30.30 -15.28 -25.76
C ASN A 285 -28.83 -15.02 -26.19
N ASN A 286 -27.97 -14.58 -25.27
CA ASN A 286 -26.53 -14.50 -25.46
C ASN A 286 -25.94 -15.88 -25.11
N ASN A 287 -24.81 -16.23 -25.72
CA ASN A 287 -24.08 -17.49 -25.52
C ASN A 287 -23.48 -17.64 -24.09
N ASP A 288 -24.13 -17.10 -23.06
CA ASP A 288 -23.71 -17.23 -21.68
C ASP A 288 -23.85 -18.69 -21.24
N ALA A 289 -22.80 -19.23 -20.61
CA ALA A 289 -22.81 -20.61 -20.16
C ALA A 289 -23.94 -20.83 -19.13
N LEU A 290 -24.73 -21.90 -19.32
CA LEU A 290 -25.78 -22.32 -18.37
C LEU A 290 -25.21 -22.57 -16.96
N TRP A 291 -23.94 -22.98 -16.90
CA TRP A 291 -23.19 -23.38 -15.71
C TRP A 291 -21.74 -22.83 -15.76
N PRO A 292 -21.50 -21.56 -15.42
CA PRO A 292 -20.13 -21.03 -15.31
C PRO A 292 -19.49 -21.49 -13.99
N GLY A 293 -18.42 -22.29 -14.07
CA GLY A 293 -17.50 -22.56 -12.95
C GLY A 293 -17.98 -23.52 -11.85
N ASP A 294 -18.96 -24.38 -12.13
CA ASP A 294 -19.56 -25.32 -11.16
C ASP A 294 -18.55 -26.28 -10.50
N SER A 295 -17.68 -26.89 -11.31
CA SER A 295 -16.66 -27.83 -10.88
C SER A 295 -15.65 -27.11 -10.00
N ARG A 296 -15.23 -25.90 -10.37
CA ARG A 296 -14.30 -25.08 -9.57
C ARG A 296 -14.88 -24.71 -8.22
N TYR A 297 -16.18 -24.38 -8.16
CA TYR A 297 -16.88 -24.14 -6.90
C TYR A 297 -16.77 -25.35 -5.96
N TRP A 298 -17.22 -26.52 -6.42
CA TRP A 298 -17.30 -27.72 -5.58
C TRP A 298 -15.92 -28.31 -5.29
N PHE A 299 -15.00 -28.36 -6.26
CA PHE A 299 -13.62 -28.78 -6.02
C PHE A 299 -12.94 -27.87 -5.01
N GLY A 300 -13.08 -26.55 -5.14
CA GLY A 300 -12.55 -25.61 -4.17
C GLY A 300 -13.15 -25.85 -2.78
N TYR A 301 -14.47 -26.01 -2.68
CA TYR A 301 -15.17 -26.28 -1.43
C TYR A 301 -14.66 -27.56 -0.76
N PHE A 302 -14.60 -28.67 -1.50
CA PHE A 302 -14.07 -29.93 -1.00
C PHE A 302 -12.60 -29.82 -0.61
N TYR A 303 -11.77 -29.13 -1.40
CA TYR A 303 -10.37 -28.94 -1.07
C TYR A 303 -10.19 -28.17 0.25
N GLN A 304 -11.03 -27.16 0.51
CA GLN A 304 -11.08 -26.48 1.81
C GLN A 304 -11.51 -27.44 2.94
N CYS A 305 -12.61 -28.16 2.76
CA CYS A 305 -13.14 -29.07 3.79
C CYS A 305 -12.16 -30.18 4.14
N PHE A 306 -11.51 -30.77 3.14
CA PHE A 306 -10.66 -31.94 3.33
C PHE A 306 -9.22 -31.61 3.61
N SER A 307 -8.65 -30.52 3.10
CA SER A 307 -7.21 -30.26 3.20
C SER A 307 -6.86 -28.89 3.75
N ASP A 308 -7.85 -28.00 3.91
CA ASP A 308 -7.61 -26.58 4.21
C ASP A 308 -6.62 -25.94 3.24
N PHE A 309 -6.75 -26.29 1.95
CA PHE A 309 -5.83 -25.89 0.90
C PHE A 309 -4.36 -26.32 1.17
N GLY A 310 -4.16 -27.56 1.62
CA GLY A 310 -2.83 -28.11 1.91
C GLY A 310 -2.32 -27.85 3.33
N ARG A 311 -3.00 -27.02 4.12
CA ARG A 311 -2.59 -26.67 5.50
C ARG A 311 -2.91 -27.73 6.54
N SER A 312 -3.76 -28.71 6.22
CA SER A 312 -4.11 -29.80 7.12
C SER A 312 -3.90 -31.17 6.49
N ILE A 313 -2.99 -31.94 7.10
CA ILE A 313 -2.79 -33.38 6.82
C ILE A 313 -3.76 -34.24 7.64
N MET A 314 -4.31 -33.71 8.74
CA MET A 314 -5.20 -34.46 9.64
C MET A 314 -6.65 -34.53 9.15
N ARG A 315 -7.15 -33.51 8.44
CA ARG A 315 -8.52 -33.51 7.88
C ARG A 315 -8.74 -34.63 6.85
N PRO A 316 -7.80 -34.90 5.90
CA PRO A 316 -7.92 -36.05 5.01
C PRO A 316 -7.83 -37.37 5.78
N LEU A 317 -6.87 -37.53 6.70
CA LEU A 317 -6.67 -38.76 7.47
C LEU A 317 -7.90 -39.10 8.34
N SER A 318 -8.50 -38.11 8.98
CA SER A 318 -9.73 -38.28 9.77
C SER A 318 -10.89 -38.77 8.91
N TRP A 319 -10.98 -38.31 7.67
CA TRP A 319 -12.01 -38.75 6.75
C TRP A 319 -11.79 -40.20 6.29
N TRP A 320 -10.55 -40.59 5.99
CA TRP A 320 -10.16 -41.97 5.69
C TRP A 320 -10.45 -42.92 6.87
N LEU A 321 -10.09 -42.54 8.10
CA LEU A 321 -10.38 -43.31 9.31
C LEU A 321 -11.89 -43.46 9.54
N GLY A 322 -12.67 -42.39 9.33
CA GLY A 322 -14.13 -42.44 9.42
C GLY A 322 -14.79 -43.38 8.41
N LEU A 323 -14.28 -43.44 7.17
CA LEU A 323 -14.73 -44.40 6.15
C LEU A 323 -14.36 -45.84 6.51
N GLY A 324 -13.15 -46.07 7.04
CA GLY A 324 -12.71 -47.38 7.50
C GLY A 324 -13.59 -47.97 8.62
N VAL A 325 -14.01 -47.14 9.58
CA VAL A 325 -14.90 -47.55 10.67
C VAL A 325 -16.32 -47.87 10.18
N ARG A 326 -16.81 -47.17 9.14
CA ARG A 326 -18.11 -47.46 8.52
C ARG A 326 -18.13 -48.78 7.76
N ASN A 327 -17.07 -49.09 7.01
CA ASN A 327 -16.96 -50.36 6.26
C ASN A 327 -16.77 -51.57 7.20
N LEU A 328 -16.05 -51.41 8.31
CA LEU A 328 -15.94 -52.46 9.34
C LEU A 328 -17.28 -52.83 9.99
N ARG A 329 -18.20 -51.87 10.17
CA ARG A 329 -19.56 -52.14 10.68
C ARG A 329 -20.46 -52.89 9.69
N VAL A 330 -20.24 -52.74 8.38
CA VAL A 330 -21.02 -53.45 7.35
C VAL A 330 -20.59 -54.91 7.28
N VAL A 331 -19.28 -55.19 7.31
CA VAL A 331 -18.74 -56.56 7.31
C VAL A 331 -19.21 -57.34 8.56
N TYR A 332 -19.23 -56.72 9.74
CA TYR A 332 -19.75 -57.39 10.94
C TYR A 332 -21.26 -57.70 10.88
N ARG A 333 -22.07 -56.87 10.19
CA ARG A 333 -23.52 -57.12 10.03
C ARG A 333 -23.85 -58.20 9.00
N GLU A 334 -22.99 -58.43 8.01
CA GLU A 334 -23.17 -59.53 7.04
C GLU A 334 -22.73 -60.89 7.61
N VAL A 335 -21.71 -60.92 8.48
CA VAL A 335 -21.28 -62.16 9.15
C VAL A 335 -22.34 -62.70 10.12
N ASP A 336 -23.12 -61.82 10.77
CA ASP A 336 -24.22 -62.25 11.66
C ASP A 336 -25.51 -62.67 10.93
N ARG A 337 -25.70 -62.29 9.64
CA ARG A 337 -26.85 -62.76 8.85
C ARG A 337 -26.68 -64.14 8.24
N ASN A 338 -25.43 -64.61 8.06
CA ASN A 338 -25.14 -65.96 7.55
C ASN A 338 -25.03 -67.04 8.66
N LYS A 339 -25.43 -66.71 9.90
CA LYS A 339 -25.46 -67.64 11.04
C LYS A 339 -26.88 -67.98 11.55
N ARG A 340 -27.92 -67.77 10.74
CA ARG A 340 -29.28 -68.26 11.04
C ARG A 340 -29.71 -69.33 10.06
#